data_AF-X1MPB3-F1
#
_entry.id   AF-X1MPB3-F1
#
_cell.length_a   1.000
_cell.length_b   1.000
_cell.length_c   1.000
_cell.angle_alpha   90.00
_cell.angle_beta   90.00
_cell.angle_gamma   90.00
#
_symmetry.space_group_name_H-M   'P 1'
#
loop_
_entity.id
_entity.type
_entity.pdbx_description
1 polymer ?
#
loop_
_entity_poly.entity_id
_entity_poly.type
_entity_poly.pdbx_seq_one_letter_code
_entity_poly.pdbx_strand_id
1 'polypeptide(L)'
;SSMLGKDYIVIGANDGEAAIDIAHRQEPALILMDIMMPKVDGYNACYVIKNDPTTKKIPVVMLTAVGYELNRKLANEVGADGYITKPFTLQELLEAINRFLTDPE
;
A
#
# COMPACT_ATOMS: atom_id res chain seq x y z
N SER A 1 -14.84 -14.16 4.95
CA SER A 1 -14.33 -13.77 6.28
C SER A 1 -12.84 -13.55 6.13
N SER A 2 -12.39 -12.29 6.14
CA SER A 2 -11.04 -11.90 5.69
C SER A 2 -9.97 -12.54 6.58
N MET A 3 -8.92 -13.10 5.95
CA MET A 3 -7.83 -13.78 6.68
C MET A 3 -7.08 -12.84 7.64
N LEU A 4 -7.13 -11.53 7.41
CA LEU A 4 -6.52 -10.49 8.25
C LEU A 4 -7.46 -9.93 9.34
N GLY A 5 -8.77 -10.12 9.21
CA GLY A 5 -9.77 -9.45 10.07
C GLY A 5 -9.84 -9.97 11.51
N LYS A 6 -9.01 -10.95 11.88
CA LYS A 6 -8.89 -11.43 13.26
C LYS A 6 -7.91 -10.59 14.07
N ASP A 7 -6.88 -10.06 13.41
CA ASP A 7 -5.75 -9.39 14.07
C ASP A 7 -5.63 -7.91 13.64
N TYR A 8 -6.31 -7.52 12.55
CA TYR A 8 -6.29 -6.15 12.01
C TYR A 8 -7.69 -5.61 11.72
N ILE A 9 -7.86 -4.30 11.90
CA ILE A 9 -8.98 -3.57 11.33
C ILE A 9 -8.66 -3.29 9.86
N VAL A 10 -9.40 -3.90 8.95
CA VAL A 10 -9.19 -3.77 7.51
C VAL A 10 -10.25 -2.86 6.91
N ILE A 11 -9.80 -1.80 6.23
CA ILE A 11 -10.64 -0.86 5.50
C ILE A 11 -10.38 -1.05 4.00
N GLY A 12 -11.44 -1.28 3.23
CA GLY A 12 -11.35 -1.46 1.78
C GLY A 12 -11.54 -0.14 1.03
N ALA A 13 -10.70 0.08 0.01
CA ALA A 13 -10.88 1.12 -1.00
C ALA A 13 -11.08 0.46 -2.37
N ASN A 14 -12.00 0.99 -3.18
CA ASN A 14 -12.35 0.39 -4.48
C ASN A 14 -11.60 1.04 -5.68
N ASP A 15 -10.94 2.17 -5.44
CA ASP A 15 -10.15 2.92 -6.41
C ASP A 15 -9.18 3.87 -5.68
N GLY A 16 -8.31 4.54 -6.44
CA GLY A 16 -7.31 5.46 -5.88
C GLY A 16 -7.89 6.70 -5.19
N GLU A 17 -9.02 7.24 -5.64
CA GLU A 17 -9.69 8.37 -4.96
C GLU A 17 -10.19 7.97 -3.58
N ALA A 18 -10.90 6.85 -3.49
CA ALA A 18 -11.34 6.30 -2.20
C ALA A 18 -10.14 6.02 -1.28
N ALA A 19 -9.02 5.53 -1.83
CA ALA A 19 -7.82 5.26 -1.03
C ALA A 19 -7.20 6.55 -0.45
N ILE A 20 -7.13 7.62 -1.24
CA ILE A 20 -6.64 8.94 -0.76
C ILE A 20 -7.56 9.49 0.33
N ASP A 21 -8.88 9.44 0.12
CA ASP A 21 -9.86 9.94 1.11
C ASP A 21 -9.80 9.15 2.43
N ILE A 22 -9.67 7.83 2.34
CA ILE A 22 -9.53 6.96 3.52
C ILE A 22 -8.22 7.24 4.25
N ALA A 23 -7.11 7.42 3.51
CA ALA A 23 -5.81 7.74 4.12
C ALA A 23 -5.87 9.01 4.97
N HIS A 24 -6.53 10.06 4.47
CA HIS A 24 -6.71 11.31 5.22
C HIS A 24 -7.64 11.18 6.42
N ARG A 25 -8.73 10.41 6.29
CA ARG A 25 -9.78 10.36 7.32
C ARG A 25 -9.49 9.36 8.43
N GLN A 26 -8.82 8.27 8.11
CA GLN A 26 -8.66 7.12 9.02
C GLN A 26 -7.22 6.97 9.50
N GLU A 27 -6.25 7.66 8.88
CA GLU A 27 -4.82 7.61 9.24
C GLU A 27 -4.34 6.17 9.51
N PRO A 28 -4.53 5.24 8.55
CA PRO A 28 -4.21 3.83 8.77
C PRO A 28 -2.71 3.64 9.07
N ALA A 29 -2.40 2.65 9.89
CA ALA A 29 -1.02 2.32 10.23
C ALA A 29 -0.21 1.75 9.05
N LEU A 30 -0.88 1.22 8.02
CA LEU A 30 -0.28 0.67 6.81
C LEU A 30 -1.30 0.69 5.66
N ILE A 31 -0.82 0.97 4.45
CA ILE A 31 -1.62 0.87 3.22
C ILE A 31 -1.02 -0.22 2.33
N LEU A 32 -1.86 -1.17 1.94
CA LEU A 32 -1.57 -2.12 0.86
C LEU A 32 -2.24 -1.61 -0.40
N MET A 33 -1.47 -1.23 -1.41
CA MET A 33 -1.98 -0.55 -2.61
C MET A 33 -1.77 -1.40 -3.85
N ASP A 34 -2.84 -1.80 -4.52
CA ASP A 34 -2.73 -2.44 -5.83
C ASP A 34 -2.35 -1.40 -6.90
N ILE A 35 -1.35 -1.69 -7.74
CA ILE A 35 -1.05 -0.84 -8.90
C ILE A 35 -2.22 -0.91 -9.90
N MET A 36 -2.71 -2.11 -10.17
CA MET A 36 -3.68 -2.33 -11.25
C MET A 36 -5.11 -2.13 -10.71
N MET A 37 -5.55 -0.87 -10.60
CA MET A 37 -6.92 -0.51 -10.24
C MET A 37 -7.69 0.16 -11.41
N PRO A 38 -9.01 -0.02 -11.51
CA PRO A 38 -9.83 0.73 -12.46
C PRO A 38 -9.97 2.20 -12.03
N LYS A 39 -10.10 3.10 -13.02
CA LYS A 39 -10.29 4.57 -12.91
C LYS A 39 -9.06 5.37 -12.45
N VAL A 40 -8.64 5.21 -11.19
CA VAL A 40 -7.42 5.87 -10.66
C VAL A 40 -6.41 4.81 -10.30
N ASP A 41 -5.30 4.84 -11.02
CA ASP A 41 -4.16 3.95 -10.84
C ASP A 41 -3.60 4.11 -9.42
N GLY A 42 -3.36 2.98 -8.73
CA GLY A 42 -2.79 2.99 -7.38
C GLY A 42 -1.42 3.67 -7.32
N TYR A 43 -0.76 3.82 -8.46
CA TYR A 43 0.41 4.68 -8.61
C TYR A 43 0.13 6.14 -8.20
N ASN A 44 -0.86 6.78 -8.81
CA ASN A 44 -1.19 8.18 -8.52
C ASN A 44 -1.66 8.34 -7.08
N ALA A 45 -2.43 7.38 -6.57
CA ALA A 45 -2.86 7.37 -5.18
C ALA A 45 -1.66 7.32 -4.22
N CYS A 46 -0.70 6.42 -4.46
CA CYS A 46 0.54 6.36 -3.69
C CYS A 46 1.29 7.70 -3.76
N TYR A 47 1.42 8.30 -4.94
CA TYR A 47 2.15 9.56 -5.10
C TYR A 47 1.51 10.67 -4.27
N VAL A 48 0.18 10.82 -4.36
CA VAL A 48 -0.56 11.83 -3.59
C VAL A 48 -0.38 11.59 -2.08
N ILE A 49 -0.56 10.35 -1.63
CA ILE A 49 -0.45 9.98 -0.21
C ILE A 49 0.97 10.26 0.32
N LYS A 50 2.02 9.96 -0.46
CA LYS A 50 3.42 10.15 -0.04
C LYS A 50 3.91 11.60 -0.19
N ASN A 51 3.24 12.44 -0.97
CA ASN A 51 3.57 13.86 -1.12
C ASN A 51 2.74 14.79 -0.21
N ASP A 52 1.65 14.30 0.39
CA ASP A 52 0.87 15.08 1.35
C ASP A 52 1.52 15.07 2.76
N PRO A 53 1.79 16.23 3.39
CA PRO A 53 2.39 16.30 4.72
C PRO A 53 1.65 15.53 5.83
N THR A 54 0.33 15.36 5.69
CA THR A 54 -0.54 14.70 6.68
C THR A 54 -0.49 13.18 6.54
N THR A 55 -0.41 12.66 5.32
CA THR A 55 -0.45 11.20 5.08
C THR A 55 0.91 10.59 4.75
N LYS A 56 1.94 11.37 4.41
CA LYS A 56 3.24 10.84 3.93
C LYS A 56 3.97 9.90 4.89
N LYS A 57 3.65 9.96 6.18
CA LYS A 57 4.23 9.08 7.20
C LYS A 57 3.62 7.68 7.19
N ILE A 58 2.45 7.51 6.59
CA ILE A 58 1.80 6.21 6.47
C ILE A 58 2.65 5.35 5.52
N PRO A 59 3.09 4.16 5.95
CA PRO A 59 3.81 3.26 5.07
C PRO A 59 2.87 2.75 3.98
N VAL A 60 3.33 2.79 2.73
CA VAL A 60 2.61 2.29 1.57
C VAL A 60 3.41 1.14 0.95
N VAL A 61 2.78 -0.04 0.88
CA VAL A 61 3.33 -1.23 0.24
C VAL A 61 2.56 -1.50 -1.05
N MET A 62 3.25 -1.38 -2.19
CA MET A 62 2.65 -1.56 -3.50
C MET A 62 2.59 -3.04 -3.88
N LEU A 63 1.43 -3.49 -4.32
CA LEU A 63 1.20 -4.82 -4.88
C LEU A 63 1.29 -4.73 -6.41
N THR A 64 2.33 -5.32 -6.99
CA THR A 64 2.67 -5.16 -8.41
C THR A 64 2.56 -6.48 -9.16
N ALA A 65 2.00 -6.46 -10.38
CA ALA A 65 2.08 -7.58 -11.32
C ALA A 65 3.20 -7.39 -12.37
N VAL A 66 3.89 -6.24 -12.34
CA VAL A 66 4.84 -5.85 -13.40
C VAL A 66 6.26 -6.25 -13.02
N GLY A 67 7.07 -6.58 -14.04
CA GLY A 67 8.45 -7.01 -13.87
C GLY A 67 9.37 -5.98 -13.19
N TYR A 68 10.50 -6.47 -12.70
CA TYR A 68 11.47 -5.79 -11.83
C TYR A 68 11.90 -4.39 -12.30
N GLU A 69 12.05 -4.17 -13.61
CA GLU A 69 12.53 -2.89 -14.16
C GLU A 69 11.52 -1.76 -14.08
N LEU A 70 10.23 -2.04 -14.30
CA LEU A 70 9.20 -1.01 -14.16
C LEU A 70 9.05 -0.66 -12.67
N ASN A 71 9.04 -1.65 -11.78
CA ASN A 71 8.99 -1.42 -10.33
C ASN A 71 10.13 -0.52 -9.82
N ARG A 72 11.35 -0.67 -10.37
CA ARG A 72 12.51 0.14 -9.95
C ARG A 72 12.38 1.61 -10.37
N LYS A 73 11.83 1.89 -11.56
CA LYS A 73 11.55 3.27 -11.99
C LYS A 73 10.43 3.88 -11.15
N LEU A 74 9.34 3.14 -10.99
CA LEU A 74 8.19 3.56 -10.20
C LEU A 74 8.62 3.83 -8.74
N ALA A 75 9.42 2.97 -8.11
CA ALA A 75 9.92 3.16 -6.74
C ALA A 75 10.61 4.49 -6.47
N ASN A 76 11.38 5.00 -7.43
CA ASN A 76 12.05 6.29 -7.26
C ASN A 76 11.09 7.49 -7.40
N GLU A 77 9.95 7.32 -8.06
CA GLU A 77 9.03 8.43 -8.40
C GLU A 77 7.83 8.53 -7.45
N VAL A 78 7.28 7.41 -6.96
CA VAL A 78 6.09 7.40 -6.08
C VAL A 78 6.41 7.49 -4.59
N GLY A 79 7.63 7.13 -4.20
CA GLY A 79 8.06 7.15 -2.79
C GLY A 79 7.40 6.08 -1.91
N ALA A 80 6.96 4.94 -2.48
CA ALA A 80 6.43 3.84 -1.69
C ALA A 80 7.52 3.22 -0.79
N ASP A 81 7.10 2.71 0.36
CA ASP A 81 8.02 2.19 1.39
C ASP A 81 8.34 0.70 1.15
N GLY A 82 7.51 -0.01 0.39
CA GLY A 82 7.72 -1.42 0.04
C GLY A 82 6.98 -1.89 -1.20
N TYR A 83 7.36 -3.07 -1.69
CA TYR A 83 6.79 -3.71 -2.87
C TYR A 83 6.61 -5.22 -2.64
N ILE A 84 5.49 -5.76 -3.11
CA ILE A 84 5.22 -7.20 -3.17
C ILE A 84 4.79 -7.55 -4.59
N THR A 85 5.51 -8.50 -5.20
CA THR A 85 5.19 -8.96 -6.57
C THR A 85 4.10 -10.02 -6.53
N LYS A 86 3.13 -9.93 -7.44
CA LYS A 86 2.08 -10.91 -7.67
C LYS A 86 2.58 -11.99 -8.65
N PRO A 87 2.19 -13.27 -8.46
CA PRO A 87 1.42 -13.78 -7.32
C PRO A 87 2.27 -13.85 -6.04
N PHE A 88 1.65 -13.57 -4.90
CA PHE A 88 2.27 -13.69 -3.57
C PHE A 88 1.46 -14.65 -2.69
N THR A 89 2.15 -15.25 -1.73
CA THR A 89 1.60 -16.10 -0.68
C THR A 89 1.07 -15.26 0.48
N LEU A 90 0.21 -15.85 1.31
CA LEU A 90 -0.23 -15.21 2.56
C LEU A 90 0.95 -14.90 3.49
N GLN A 91 1.95 -15.78 3.52
CA GLN A 91 3.12 -15.59 4.37
C GLN A 91 3.93 -14.35 3.94
N GLU A 92 4.20 -14.20 2.64
CA GLU A 92 4.89 -13.00 2.11
C GLU A 92 4.13 -11.71 2.42
N LEU A 93 2.80 -11.75 2.34
CA LEU A 93 1.97 -10.61 2.72
C LEU A 93 2.08 -10.29 4.22
N LEU A 94 1.99 -11.28 5.09
CA LEU A 94 2.11 -11.10 6.54
C LEU A 94 3.50 -10.62 6.96
N GLU A 95 4.56 -11.12 6.34
CA GLU A 95 5.93 -10.67 6.59
C GLU A 95 6.11 -9.18 6.22
N ALA A 96 5.52 -8.75 5.11
CA ALA A 96 5.52 -7.34 4.72
C ALA A 96 4.72 -6.49 5.70
N ILE A 97 3.52 -6.93 6.11
CA ILE A 97 2.70 -6.22 7.10
C ILE A 97 3.48 -6.05 8.41
N ASN A 98 4.06 -7.14 8.92
CA ASN A 98 4.80 -7.12 10.17
C ASN A 98 6.00 -6.17 10.10
N ARG A 99 6.75 -6.15 8.99
CA ARG A 99 7.88 -5.25 8.79
C ARG A 99 7.56 -3.76 9.04
N PHE A 100 6.33 -3.33 8.75
CA PHE A 100 5.93 -1.92 8.88
C PHE A 100 5.04 -1.64 10.10
N LEU A 101 4.48 -2.67 10.75
CA LEU A 101 3.58 -2.50 11.90
C LEU A 101 4.20 -2.90 13.24
N THR A 102 5.30 -3.66 13.26
CA THR A 102 6.03 -3.93 14.51
C THR A 102 7.06 -2.84 14.75
N ASP A 103 7.01 -2.22 15.92
CA ASP A 103 8.08 -1.34 16.39
C ASP A 103 9.43 -2.09 16.32
N PRO A 104 10.51 -1.46 15.84
CA PRO A 104 11.83 -1.98 16.11
C PRO A 104 12.03 -1.98 17.64
N GLU A 105 12.31 -3.15 18.21
CA GLU A 105 12.77 -3.27 19.61
C GLU A 105 13.96 -2.33 19.90
#